data_AF-A0A529CNS5-F1
#
_entry.id   AF-A0A529CNS5-F1
#
_cell.length_a   1.000
_cell.length_b   1.000
_cell.length_c   1.000
_cell.angle_alpha   90.00
_cell.angle_beta   90.00
_cell.angle_gamma   90.00
#
_symmetry.space_group_name_H-M   'P 1'
#
loop_
_entity.id
_entity.type
_entity.pdbx_description
1 polymer ?
#
loop_
_entity_poly.entity_id
_entity_poly.type
_entity_poly.pdbx_seq_one_letter_code
_entity_poly.pdbx_strand_id
1 'polypeptide(L)'
;MRIWRISNFADLSGRGGTLVDGRWNRRGMPIVYCTDHPSTALLEILVHATRETVPETYQLIEIDVPDGIEMTEPVIHDGWDKDMESTRRQGTDFLSANRYAVMKIPSIIMRKANNYLLNPTHDDAARITIAGLYRYPFDSRLIK
;
A
#
# COMPACT_ATOMS: atom_id res chain seq x y z
N MET A 1 -0.84 -8.91 12.76
CA MET A 1 -1.64 -7.67 12.57
C MET A 1 -2.44 -7.72 11.27
N ARG A 2 -3.51 -6.93 11.15
CA ARG A 2 -4.28 -6.80 9.90
C ARG A 2 -3.94 -5.50 9.17
N ILE A 3 -3.75 -5.58 7.87
CA ILE A 3 -3.60 -4.44 6.96
C ILE A 3 -4.56 -4.58 5.78
N TRP A 4 -4.80 -3.48 5.08
CA TRP A 4 -5.93 -3.38 4.16
C TRP A 4 -5.49 -2.86 2.80
N ARG A 5 -6.14 -3.33 1.75
CA ARG A 5 -5.89 -2.86 0.38
C ARG A 5 -7.20 -2.84 -0.40
N ILE A 6 -7.40 -1.81 -1.22
CA ILE A 6 -8.42 -1.83 -2.26
C ILE A 6 -7.75 -2.14 -3.60
N SER A 7 -8.18 -3.19 -4.28
CA SER A 7 -7.66 -3.56 -5.60
C SER A 7 -8.59 -4.49 -6.34
N ASN A 8 -8.61 -4.38 -7.67
CA ASN A 8 -9.31 -5.33 -8.55
C ASN A 8 -8.62 -6.70 -8.62
N PHE A 9 -7.44 -6.85 -8.03
CA PHE A 9 -6.66 -8.09 -8.05
C PHE A 9 -6.58 -8.67 -6.63
N ALA A 10 -7.18 -9.85 -6.44
CA ALA A 10 -7.17 -10.58 -5.17
C ALA A 10 -5.85 -11.36 -4.97
N ASP A 11 -4.72 -10.66 -5.08
CA ASP A 11 -3.38 -11.23 -4.91
C ASP A 11 -2.43 -10.25 -4.23
N LEU A 12 -1.29 -10.74 -3.77
CA LEU A 12 -0.19 -9.94 -3.19
C LEU A 12 1.06 -9.96 -4.08
N SER A 13 0.89 -10.16 -5.39
CA SER A 13 2.01 -10.30 -6.34
C SER A 13 2.79 -9.01 -6.58
N GLY A 14 2.18 -7.86 -6.29
CA GLY A 14 2.79 -6.54 -6.48
C GLY A 14 3.08 -6.14 -7.93
N ARG A 15 2.51 -6.86 -8.92
CA ARG A 15 2.78 -6.63 -10.35
C ARG A 15 2.55 -5.19 -10.82
N GLY A 16 1.66 -4.43 -10.18
CA GLY A 16 1.47 -3.01 -10.50
C GLY A 16 2.75 -2.19 -10.39
N GLY A 17 3.59 -2.48 -9.38
CA GLY A 17 4.86 -1.80 -9.18
C GLY A 17 5.91 -2.06 -10.27
N THR A 18 5.75 -3.13 -11.07
CA THR A 18 6.65 -3.37 -12.20
C THR A 18 6.31 -2.49 -13.40
N LEU A 19 5.09 -1.96 -13.47
CA LEU A 19 4.57 -1.23 -14.62
C LEU A 19 4.63 0.29 -14.44
N VAL A 20 4.44 0.79 -13.21
CA VAL A 20 4.33 2.23 -12.92
C VAL A 20 5.16 2.63 -11.71
N ASP A 21 5.63 3.88 -11.72
CA ASP A 21 6.26 4.49 -10.55
C ASP A 21 5.20 4.77 -9.48
N GLY A 22 5.49 4.42 -8.24
CA GLY A 22 4.71 4.84 -7.07
C GLY A 22 5.37 6.01 -6.35
N ARG A 23 4.83 6.40 -5.20
CA ARG A 23 5.49 7.37 -4.31
C ARG A 23 6.73 6.78 -3.62
N TRP A 24 6.70 5.47 -3.34
CA TRP A 24 7.75 4.76 -2.61
C TRP A 24 8.47 3.71 -3.45
N ASN A 25 8.29 3.69 -4.77
CA ASN A 25 9.04 2.80 -5.64
C ASN A 25 9.23 3.41 -7.03
N ARG A 26 10.34 3.07 -7.66
CA ARG A 26 10.49 3.15 -9.12
C ARG A 26 9.85 1.93 -9.77
N ARG A 27 9.39 2.08 -11.00
CA ARG A 27 8.87 0.99 -11.82
C ARG A 27 9.94 -0.08 -12.04
N GLY A 28 9.49 -1.32 -12.14
CA GLY A 28 10.33 -2.49 -12.45
C GLY A 28 10.47 -3.48 -11.29
N MET A 29 10.00 -3.14 -10.09
CA MET A 29 10.02 -4.04 -8.94
C MET A 29 8.60 -4.28 -8.41
N PRO A 30 8.23 -5.53 -8.07
CA PRO A 30 6.94 -5.81 -7.48
C PRO A 30 6.86 -5.20 -6.08
N ILE A 31 5.72 -4.57 -5.78
CA ILE A 31 5.44 -3.98 -4.47
C ILE A 31 3.92 -3.93 -4.26
N VAL A 32 3.48 -4.18 -3.03
CA VAL A 32 2.07 -4.04 -2.64
C VAL A 32 1.93 -2.92 -1.64
N TYR A 33 1.04 -1.97 -1.93
CA TYR A 33 0.67 -0.91 -1.01
C TYR A 33 -0.56 -1.33 -0.21
N CYS A 34 -0.47 -1.16 1.10
CA CYS A 34 -1.53 -1.43 2.06
C CYS A 34 -1.66 -0.27 3.06
N THR A 35 -2.73 -0.27 3.83
CA THR A 35 -3.01 0.71 4.88
C THR A 35 -3.30 0.03 6.21
N ASP A 36 -3.20 0.78 7.30
CA ASP A 36 -3.53 0.32 8.66
C ASP A 36 -5.02 0.07 8.90
N HIS A 37 -5.89 0.74 8.15
CA HIS A 37 -7.33 0.66 8.34
C HIS A 37 -8.10 0.70 7.00
N PRO A 38 -9.29 0.06 6.88
CA PRO A 38 -10.10 0.10 5.64
C PRO A 38 -10.45 1.51 5.19
N SER A 39 -10.73 2.41 6.14
CA SER A 39 -11.05 3.81 5.83
C SER A 39 -9.87 4.55 5.20
N THR A 40 -8.64 4.24 5.62
CA THR A 40 -7.43 4.82 5.02
C THR A 40 -7.22 4.27 3.60
N ALA A 41 -7.51 2.99 3.36
CA ALA A 41 -7.47 2.42 2.00
C ALA A 41 -8.48 3.12 1.08
N LEU A 42 -9.69 3.38 1.58
CA LEU A 42 -10.71 4.13 0.84
C LEU A 42 -10.26 5.58 0.57
N LEU A 43 -9.62 6.23 1.53
CA LEU A 43 -9.10 7.59 1.37
C LEU A 43 -8.03 7.70 0.27
N GLU A 44 -7.14 6.72 0.15
CA GLU A 44 -6.14 6.65 -0.93
C GLU A 44 -6.79 6.52 -2.32
N ILE A 45 -7.90 5.80 -2.43
CA ILE A 45 -8.68 5.73 -3.68
C ILE A 45 -9.37 7.08 -3.95
N LEU A 46 -9.97 7.69 -2.93
CA LEU A 46 -10.74 8.93 -3.06
C LEU A 46 -9.90 10.11 -3.57
N VAL A 47 -8.62 10.21 -3.20
CA VAL A 47 -7.73 11.29 -3.66
C VAL A 47 -7.47 11.25 -5.17
N HIS A 48 -7.63 10.08 -5.80
CA HIS A 48 -7.47 9.90 -7.24
C HIS A 48 -8.79 9.67 -7.99
N ALA A 49 -9.91 9.58 -7.26
CA ALA A 49 -11.21 9.27 -7.82
C ALA A 49 -11.89 10.52 -8.41
N THR A 50 -12.55 10.35 -9.55
CA THR A 50 -13.50 11.30 -10.13
C THR A 50 -14.86 10.63 -10.30
N ARG A 51 -15.93 11.42 -10.46
CA ARG A 51 -17.29 10.89 -10.63
C ARG A 51 -17.41 9.90 -11.79
N GLU A 52 -16.63 10.10 -12.84
CA GLU A 52 -16.61 9.27 -14.05
C GLU A 52 -15.78 7.99 -13.91
N THR A 53 -14.87 7.94 -12.92
CA THR A 53 -13.89 6.86 -12.77
C THR A 53 -14.19 5.92 -11.60
N VAL A 54 -15.20 6.24 -10.81
CA VAL A 54 -15.55 5.47 -9.61
C VAL A 54 -16.41 4.28 -9.95
N PRO A 55 -16.00 3.07 -9.55
CA PRO A 55 -16.79 1.87 -9.79
C PRO A 55 -17.98 1.81 -8.82
N GLU A 56 -19.05 1.11 -9.23
CA GLU A 56 -20.22 0.86 -8.36
C GLU A 56 -19.85 0.06 -7.10
N THR A 57 -18.85 -0.81 -7.21
CA THR A 57 -18.33 -1.60 -6.09
C THR A 57 -16.81 -1.58 -6.11
N TYR A 58 -16.20 -1.74 -4.94
CA TYR A 58 -14.77 -1.97 -4.82
C TYR A 58 -14.51 -3.24 -3.99
N GLN A 59 -13.38 -3.88 -4.26
CA GLN A 59 -12.91 -5.03 -3.51
C GLN A 59 -11.95 -4.55 -2.42
N LEU A 60 -12.33 -4.78 -1.17
CA LEU A 60 -11.48 -4.60 0.00
C LEU A 60 -10.84 -5.95 0.36
N ILE A 61 -9.53 -5.93 0.49
CA ILE A 61 -8.68 -7.09 0.81
C ILE A 61 -8.19 -6.90 2.25
N GLU A 62 -8.52 -7.85 3.11
CA GLU A 62 -7.94 -7.98 4.45
C GLU A 62 -6.72 -8.90 4.37
N ILE A 63 -5.59 -8.41 4.86
CA ILE A 63 -4.30 -9.09 4.77
C ILE A 63 -3.80 -9.33 6.19
N ASP A 64 -3.45 -10.58 6.48
CA ASP A 64 -2.77 -10.98 7.71
C ASP A 64 -1.26 -10.88 7.56
N VAL A 65 -0.66 -10.10 8.44
CA VAL A 65 0.79 -10.12 8.67
C VAL A 65 1.02 -10.80 10.01
N PRO A 66 1.50 -12.05 10.05
CA PRO A 66 1.67 -12.76 11.31
C PRO A 66 2.74 -12.11 12.19
N ASP A 67 2.72 -12.42 13.48
CA ASP A 67 3.75 -11.96 14.41
C ASP A 67 5.13 -12.54 14.03
N GLY A 68 6.19 -11.81 14.40
CA GLY A 68 7.57 -12.19 14.07
C GLY A 68 7.99 -11.89 12.63
N ILE A 69 7.20 -11.13 11.86
CA ILE A 69 7.64 -10.49 10.62
C ILE A 69 8.33 -9.18 10.99
N GLU A 70 9.64 -9.10 10.74
CA GLU A 70 10.39 -7.87 10.97
C GLU A 70 10.00 -6.78 9.97
N MET A 71 9.95 -5.54 10.48
CA MET A 71 9.57 -4.36 9.70
C MET A 71 10.64 -3.30 9.82
N THR A 72 10.75 -2.49 8.78
CA THR A 72 11.57 -1.28 8.80
C THR A 72 10.71 -0.03 8.63
N GLU A 73 11.29 1.13 8.92
CA GLU A 73 10.68 2.45 8.72
C GLU A 73 11.64 3.32 7.88
N PRO A 74 11.12 4.20 7.03
CA PRO A 74 11.95 5.15 6.29
C PRO A 74 12.44 6.27 7.20
N VAL A 75 13.48 6.97 6.77
CA VAL A 75 13.92 8.23 7.39
C VAL A 75 12.98 9.34 6.92
N ILE A 76 12.21 9.88 7.87
CA ILE A 76 11.27 10.97 7.66
C ILE A 76 11.89 12.29 8.11
N HIS A 77 11.94 13.27 7.22
CA HIS A 77 12.44 14.62 7.46
C HIS A 77 11.33 15.65 7.23
N ASP A 78 11.54 16.91 7.64
CA ASP A 78 10.58 17.98 7.39
C ASP A 78 10.40 18.22 5.88
N GLY A 79 9.15 18.17 5.40
CA GLY A 79 8.83 18.34 3.98
C GLY A 79 8.95 17.08 3.12
N TRP A 80 9.15 15.91 3.73
CA TRP A 80 9.22 14.62 3.03
C TRP A 80 8.05 14.35 2.08
N ASP A 81 6.86 14.89 2.38
CA ASP A 81 5.64 14.72 1.59
C ASP A 81 5.76 15.36 0.19
N LYS A 82 6.61 16.37 0.06
CA LYS A 82 6.92 17.06 -1.20
C LYS A 82 8.15 16.47 -1.90
N ASP A 83 9.03 15.79 -1.17
CA ASP A 83 10.25 15.18 -1.71
C ASP A 83 9.99 13.74 -2.21
N MET A 84 9.36 13.63 -3.38
CA MET A 84 9.08 12.33 -4.03
C MET A 84 10.35 11.56 -4.40
N GLU A 85 11.46 12.24 -4.68
CA GLU A 85 12.70 11.57 -5.07
C GLU A 85 13.30 10.83 -3.88
N SER A 86 13.31 11.46 -2.70
CA SER A 86 13.74 10.81 -1.46
C SER A 86 12.86 9.62 -1.08
N THR A 87 11.52 9.74 -1.13
CA THR A 87 10.63 8.61 -0.79
C THR A 87 10.77 7.46 -1.77
N ARG A 88 10.88 7.74 -3.09
CA ARG A 88 11.09 6.71 -4.10
C ARG A 88 12.40 5.99 -3.94
N ARG A 89 13.49 6.72 -3.66
CA ARG A 89 14.80 6.12 -3.41
C ARG A 89 14.75 5.17 -2.22
N GLN A 90 14.26 5.64 -1.07
CA GLN A 90 14.19 4.84 0.15
C GLN A 90 13.38 3.54 -0.02
N GLY A 91 12.22 3.59 -0.67
CA GLY A 91 11.44 2.39 -0.88
C GLY A 91 11.99 1.48 -1.99
N THR A 92 12.66 2.03 -3.01
CA THR A 92 13.40 1.21 -4.00
C THR A 92 14.60 0.50 -3.36
N ASP A 93 15.32 1.18 -2.46
CA ASP A 93 16.42 0.61 -1.69
C ASP A 93 15.91 -0.49 -0.75
N PHE A 94 14.74 -0.33 -0.15
CA PHE A 94 14.07 -1.36 0.63
C PHE A 94 13.78 -2.63 -0.18
N LEU A 95 13.18 -2.49 -1.36
CA LEU A 95 12.90 -3.62 -2.24
C LEU A 95 14.20 -4.29 -2.70
N SER A 96 15.21 -3.50 -3.10
CA SER A 96 16.47 -4.00 -3.65
C SER A 96 17.34 -4.68 -2.59
N ALA A 97 17.36 -4.16 -1.37
CA ALA A 97 18.12 -4.76 -0.27
C ALA A 97 17.50 -6.08 0.21
N ASN A 98 16.19 -6.27 0.01
CA ASN A 98 15.43 -7.47 0.36
C ASN A 98 15.72 -7.99 1.79
N ARG A 99 15.90 -7.07 2.75
CA ARG A 99 16.20 -7.40 4.17
C ARG A 99 14.95 -7.51 5.06
N TYR A 100 13.85 -6.91 4.63
CA TYR A 100 12.60 -6.88 5.37
C TYR A 100 11.45 -7.16 4.40
N ALA A 101 10.44 -7.90 4.84
CA ALA A 101 9.24 -8.14 4.05
C ALA A 101 8.30 -6.92 4.03
N VAL A 102 8.36 -6.09 5.08
CA VAL A 102 7.43 -4.98 5.29
C VAL A 102 8.20 -3.70 5.64
N MET A 103 7.83 -2.61 4.99
CA MET A 103 8.17 -1.26 5.43
C MET A 103 6.91 -0.52 5.86
N LYS A 104 6.87 -0.05 7.10
CA LYS A 104 5.81 0.82 7.61
C LYS A 104 6.16 2.26 7.28
N ILE A 105 5.22 2.98 6.68
CA ILE A 105 5.40 4.35 6.20
C ILE A 105 4.25 5.25 6.69
N PRO A 106 4.46 6.56 6.89
CA PRO A 106 3.36 7.48 7.17
C PRO A 106 2.44 7.61 5.95
N SER A 107 1.13 7.69 6.17
CA SER A 107 0.20 8.10 5.11
C SER A 107 0.41 9.58 4.79
N ILE A 108 0.47 9.91 3.49
CA ILE A 108 0.58 11.30 3.04
C ILE A 108 -0.73 12.07 3.27
N ILE A 109 -1.87 11.39 3.18
CA ILE A 109 -3.18 12.00 3.28
C ILE A 109 -3.57 12.21 4.74
N MET A 110 -3.34 11.20 5.59
CA MET A 110 -3.62 11.25 7.02
C MET A 110 -2.35 10.96 7.81
N ARG A 111 -1.59 11.99 8.17
CA ARG A 111 -0.26 11.85 8.82
C ARG A 111 -0.27 11.12 10.17
N LYS A 112 -1.44 10.89 10.77
CA LYS A 112 -1.61 10.08 12.00
C LYS A 112 -1.88 8.60 11.72
N ALA A 113 -2.11 8.24 10.46
CA ALA A 113 -2.28 6.87 9.97
C ALA A 113 -0.99 6.38 9.29
N ASN A 114 -0.90 5.07 9.11
CA ASN A 114 0.23 4.39 8.49
C ASN A 114 -0.22 3.63 7.24
N ASN A 115 0.64 3.66 6.23
CA ASN A 115 0.60 2.73 5.12
C ASN A 115 1.72 1.69 5.28
N TYR A 116 1.64 0.60 4.54
CA TYR A 116 2.60 -0.49 4.55
C TYR A 116 2.98 -0.85 3.12
N LEU A 117 4.26 -1.05 2.91
CA LEU A 117 4.82 -1.55 1.67
C LEU A 117 5.22 -3.01 1.90
N LEU A 118 4.61 -3.92 1.16
CA LEU A 118 5.03 -5.32 1.15
C LEU A 118 5.99 -5.54 -0.01
N ASN A 119 7.09 -6.23 0.28
CA ASN A 119 8.02 -6.73 -0.72
C ASN A 119 7.69 -8.19 -1.06
N PRO A 120 7.05 -8.49 -2.21
CA PRO A 120 6.63 -9.85 -2.55
C PRO A 120 7.79 -10.79 -2.85
N THR A 121 9.02 -10.28 -3.03
CA THR A 121 10.21 -11.10 -3.33
C THR A 121 10.99 -11.50 -2.08
N HIS A 122 10.56 -11.06 -0.90
CA HIS A 122 11.17 -11.45 0.36
C HIS A 122 10.66 -12.82 0.81
N ASP A 123 11.51 -13.67 1.39
CA ASP A 123 11.13 -15.04 1.78
C ASP A 123 9.95 -15.07 2.76
N ASP A 124 9.97 -14.20 3.76
CA ASP A 124 8.86 -14.04 4.71
C ASP A 124 7.54 -13.54 4.09
N ALA A 125 7.53 -13.03 2.85
CA ALA A 125 6.29 -12.60 2.19
C ALA A 125 5.31 -13.77 1.99
N ALA A 126 5.81 -15.01 1.89
CA ALA A 126 4.98 -16.21 1.81
C ALA A 126 4.14 -16.46 3.08
N ARG A 127 4.53 -15.87 4.21
CA ARG A 127 3.79 -15.95 5.48
C ARG A 127 2.67 -14.91 5.57
N ILE A 128 2.70 -13.88 4.73
CA ILE A 128 1.69 -12.82 4.67
C ILE A 128 0.56 -13.29 3.75
N THR A 129 -0.67 -13.34 4.26
CA THR A 129 -1.77 -14.02 3.55
C THR A 129 -3.01 -13.12 3.44
N ILE A 130 -3.84 -13.38 2.43
CA ILE A 130 -5.16 -12.75 2.34
C ILE A 130 -6.07 -13.49 3.33
N ALA A 131 -6.54 -12.77 4.35
CA ALA A 131 -7.44 -13.29 5.36
C ALA A 131 -8.92 -13.15 4.98
N GLY A 132 -9.24 -12.17 4.13
CA GLY A 132 -10.61 -11.86 3.74
C GLY A 132 -10.69 -11.05 2.45
N LEU A 133 -11.76 -11.29 1.69
CA LEU A 133 -12.10 -10.53 0.48
C LEU A 133 -13.55 -10.06 0.62
N TYR A 134 -13.74 -8.76 0.57
CA TYR A 134 -15.03 -8.13 0.73
C TYR A 134 -15.34 -7.27 -0.50
N ARG A 135 -16.59 -7.33 -0.95
CA ARG A 135 -17.08 -6.43 -2.00
C ARG A 135 -18.04 -5.43 -1.39
N TYR A 136 -17.64 -4.16 -1.39
CA TYR A 136 -18.45 -3.07 -0.84
C TYR A 136 -19.03 -2.21 -1.96
N PRO A 137 -20.28 -1.74 -1.81
CA PRO A 137 -20.79 -0.68 -2.67
C PRO A 137 -20.02 0.60 -2.42
N PHE A 138 -19.76 1.36 -3.48
CA PHE A 138 -19.22 2.69 -3.34
C PHE A 138 -20.34 3.68 -2.98
N ASP A 139 -20.18 4.43 -1.89
CA ASP A 139 -21.16 5.42 -1.47
C ASP A 139 -21.01 6.69 -2.31
N SER A 140 -22.01 6.95 -3.16
CA SER A 140 -22.02 8.10 -4.07
C SER A 140 -21.94 9.46 -3.35
N ARG A 141 -22.23 9.53 -2.04
CA ARG A 141 -22.09 10.76 -1.25
C ARG A 141 -20.63 11.16 -1.01
N LEU A 142 -19.67 10.26 -1.23
CA LEU A 142 -18.24 10.50 -1.03
C LEU A 142 -17.61 11.34 -2.15
N ILE A 143 -18.30 11.50 -3.28
CA ILE A 143 -17.81 12.22 -4.46
C ILE A 143 -18.87 13.22 -4.90
N LYS A 144 -18.48 14.48 -5.06
CA LYS A 144 -19.36 15.57 -5.50
C LYS A 144 -19.05 15.95 -6.94
#